data_AF-A0A7W0MZH2-F1
#
_entry.id   AF-A0A7W0MZH2-F1
#
_cell.length_a   1.000
_cell.length_b   1.000
_cell.length_c   1.000
_cell.angle_alpha   90.00
_cell.angle_beta   90.00
_cell.angle_gamma   90.00
#
_symmetry.space_group_name_H-M   'P 1'
#
loop_
_entity.id
_entity.type
_entity.pdbx_description
1 polymer ?
#
loop_
_entity_poly.entity_id
_entity_poly.type
_entity_poly.pdbx_seq_one_letter_code
_entity_poly.pdbx_strand_id
1 'polypeptide(L)'
;MRGAVARYPAQALVGAACLGLAAANVSRAPGLAIGLLAAAVVGAVVSRAPPQGRALLLMLALALAGWWWGSFRLDVLDRSVLAAEAGEAARARVVVTGPVRRTRFAQRVRADVRRFGRRALDEAVLLELPLGRSPPQGAVLELVGEIR
;
A
#
# COMPACT_ATOMS: atom_id res chain seq x y z
N MET A 1 -7.09 5.98 -32.92
CA MET A 1 -7.38 5.44 -31.57
C MET A 1 -8.82 4.95 -31.35
N ARG A 2 -9.80 5.25 -32.22
CA ARG A 2 -11.23 4.89 -32.01
C ARG A 2 -11.57 3.39 -32.13
N GLY A 3 -10.75 2.59 -32.83
CA GLY A 3 -11.09 1.19 -33.15
C GLY A 3 -10.95 0.18 -31.99
N ALA A 4 -9.97 0.35 -31.09
CA ALA A 4 -9.72 -0.62 -30.02
C ALA A 4 -10.69 -0.46 -28.83
N VAL A 5 -10.98 0.79 -28.44
CA VAL A 5 -11.88 1.11 -27.32
C VAL A 5 -13.33 0.71 -27.63
N ALA A 6 -13.77 0.88 -28.88
CA ALA A 6 -15.10 0.44 -29.32
C ALA A 6 -15.25 -1.08 -29.33
N ARG A 7 -14.15 -1.80 -29.58
CA ARG A 7 -14.15 -3.28 -29.68
C ARG A 7 -14.06 -3.95 -28.30
N TYR A 8 -13.37 -3.32 -27.35
CA TYR A 8 -13.08 -3.87 -26.01
C TYR A 8 -13.17 -2.80 -24.92
N PRO A 9 -14.39 -2.28 -24.63
CA PRO A 9 -14.56 -1.16 -23.71
C PRO A 9 -14.18 -1.52 -22.28
N ALA A 10 -14.47 -2.74 -21.82
CA ALA A 10 -14.16 -3.18 -20.46
C ALA A 10 -12.64 -3.25 -20.22
N GLN A 11 -11.90 -3.80 -21.17
CA GLN A 11 -10.45 -3.95 -21.10
C GLN A 11 -9.75 -2.59 -21.11
N ALA A 12 -10.26 -1.64 -21.90
CA ALA A 12 -9.75 -0.28 -21.92
C ALA A 12 -9.93 0.44 -20.57
N LEU A 13 -11.07 0.23 -19.90
CA LEU A 13 -11.35 0.78 -18.56
C LEU A 13 -10.45 0.15 -17.48
N VAL A 14 -10.28 -1.18 -17.50
CA VAL A 14 -9.35 -1.88 -16.59
C VAL A 14 -7.91 -1.42 -16.83
N GLY A 15 -7.49 -1.30 -18.08
CA GLY A 15 -6.17 -0.79 -18.44
C GLY A 15 -5.92 0.62 -17.92
N ALA A 16 -6.92 1.51 -18.03
CA ALA A 16 -6.85 2.86 -17.49
C ALA A 16 -6.71 2.86 -15.95
N ALA A 17 -7.45 2.01 -15.24
CA ALA A 17 -7.32 1.86 -13.79
C ALA A 17 -5.92 1.34 -13.38
N CYS A 18 -5.40 0.33 -14.09
CA CYS A 18 -4.05 -0.19 -13.86
C CYS A 18 -2.96 0.85 -14.13
N LEU A 19 -3.10 1.65 -15.19
CA LEU A 19 -2.19 2.76 -15.49
C LEU A 19 -2.22 3.82 -14.39
N GLY A 20 -3.40 4.14 -13.87
CA GLY A 20 -3.54 5.02 -12.70
C GLY A 20 -2.77 4.51 -11.49
N LEU A 21 -2.99 3.26 -11.11
CA LEU A 21 -2.28 2.62 -10.00
C LEU A 21 -0.75 2.62 -10.22
N ALA A 22 -0.29 2.34 -11.45
CA ALA A 22 1.13 2.34 -11.78
C ALA A 22 1.74 3.74 -11.70
N ALA A 23 1.02 4.78 -12.13
CA ALA A 23 1.46 6.16 -12.07
C ALA A 23 1.71 6.63 -10.62
N ALA A 24 1.05 6.03 -9.63
CA ALA A 24 1.23 6.37 -8.21
C ALA A 24 2.65 6.05 -7.70
N ASN A 25 3.38 5.17 -8.40
CA ASN A 25 4.77 4.87 -8.08
C ASN A 25 5.74 5.95 -8.60
N VAL A 26 5.32 6.76 -9.58
CA VAL A 26 6.16 7.82 -10.20
C VAL A 26 5.88 9.17 -9.54
N SER A 27 4.61 9.49 -9.31
CA SER A 27 4.20 10.74 -8.66
C SER A 27 3.13 10.46 -7.63
N ARG A 28 3.22 11.08 -6.45
CA ARG A 28 2.20 10.96 -5.42
C ARG A 28 1.13 12.01 -5.60
N ALA A 29 -0.13 11.59 -5.51
CA ALA A 29 -1.26 12.49 -5.56
C ALA A 29 -1.30 13.36 -4.29
N PRO A 30 -1.72 14.62 -4.42
CA PRO A 30 -1.94 15.48 -3.26
C PRO A 30 -3.15 15.00 -2.44
N GLY A 31 -3.22 15.40 -1.16
CA GLY A 31 -4.07 14.78 -0.11
C GLY A 31 -5.56 14.57 -0.44
N LEU A 32 -6.23 13.77 0.40
CA LEU A 32 -7.60 13.25 0.21
C LEU A 32 -8.62 14.25 -0.37
N ALA A 33 -8.60 15.50 0.10
CA ALA A 33 -9.51 16.56 -0.35
C ALA A 33 -9.39 16.86 -1.85
N ILE A 34 -8.17 16.86 -2.40
CA ILE A 34 -7.94 17.19 -3.82
C ILE A 34 -8.38 16.03 -4.72
N GLY A 35 -8.22 14.78 -4.28
CA GLY A 35 -8.74 13.62 -5.00
C GLY A 35 -10.27 13.58 -5.05
N LEU A 36 -10.94 13.89 -3.94
CA LEU A 36 -12.41 13.98 -3.90
C LEU A 36 -12.93 15.10 -4.82
N LEU A 37 -12.26 16.27 -4.80
CA LEU A 37 -12.61 17.38 -5.67
C LEU A 37 -12.44 17.02 -7.16
N ALA A 38 -11.31 16.39 -7.50
CA ALA A 38 -11.06 15.92 -8.87
C ALA A 38 -12.10 14.89 -9.32
N ALA A 39 -12.46 13.92 -8.48
CA ALA A 39 -13.50 12.94 -8.77
C ALA A 39 -14.88 13.60 -8.98
N ALA A 40 -15.25 14.58 -8.16
CA ALA A 40 -16.51 15.31 -8.29
C ALA A 40 -16.57 16.12 -9.59
N VAL A 41 -15.48 16.83 -9.94
CA VAL A 41 -15.37 17.58 -11.19
C VAL A 41 -15.46 16.65 -12.39
N VAL A 42 -14.74 15.53 -12.38
CA VAL A 42 -14.78 14.55 -13.47
C VAL A 42 -16.17 13.93 -13.59
N GLY A 43 -16.83 13.58 -12.48
CA GLY A 43 -18.20 13.08 -12.47
C GLY A 43 -19.21 14.07 -13.07
N ALA A 44 -19.08 15.35 -12.71
CA ALA A 44 -19.91 16.43 -13.26
C ALA A 44 -19.68 16.61 -14.76
N VAL A 45 -18.42 16.60 -15.23
CA VAL A 45 -18.06 16.70 -16.65
C VAL A 45 -18.57 15.48 -17.44
N VAL A 46 -18.41 14.27 -16.91
CA VAL A 46 -18.92 13.03 -17.54
C VAL A 46 -20.44 13.06 -17.67
N SER A 47 -21.16 13.55 -16.64
CA SER A 47 -22.62 13.59 -16.64
C SER A 47 -23.21 14.50 -17.74
N ARG A 48 -22.45 15.54 -18.14
CA ARG A 48 -22.85 16.52 -19.15
C ARG A 48 -22.23 16.26 -20.53
N ALA A 49 -21.38 15.25 -20.66
CA ALA A 49 -20.63 15.02 -21.89
C ALA A 49 -21.46 14.36 -23.00
N PRO A 50 -21.25 14.76 -24.27
CA PRO A 50 -21.85 14.08 -25.42
C PRO A 50 -21.36 12.62 -25.52
N PRO A 51 -22.18 11.70 -26.08
CA PRO A 51 -21.91 10.26 -26.07
C PRO A 51 -20.59 9.88 -26.76
N GLN A 52 -20.11 10.71 -27.69
CA GLN A 52 -18.87 10.50 -28.44
C GLN A 52 -17.59 10.65 -27.60
N GLY A 53 -17.63 11.45 -26.52
CA GLY A 53 -16.47 11.72 -25.65
C GLY A 53 -16.51 11.02 -24.29
N ARG A 54 -17.67 10.46 -23.92
CA ARG A 54 -17.92 9.90 -22.58
C ARG A 54 -16.97 8.75 -22.21
N ALA A 55 -16.63 7.90 -23.17
CA ALA A 55 -15.69 6.79 -22.94
C ALA A 55 -14.29 7.28 -22.57
N LEU A 56 -13.79 8.34 -23.23
CA LEU A 56 -12.48 8.92 -22.92
C LEU A 56 -12.47 9.53 -21.51
N LEU A 57 -13.53 10.25 -21.15
CA LEU A 57 -13.66 10.85 -19.83
C LEU A 57 -13.76 9.79 -18.72
N LEU A 58 -14.45 8.68 -18.96
CA LEU A 58 -14.51 7.56 -18.03
C LEU A 58 -13.15 6.88 -17.83
N MET A 59 -12.38 6.68 -18.91
CA MET A 59 -11.02 6.16 -18.81
C MET A 59 -10.12 7.11 -18.00
N LEU A 60 -10.19 8.42 -18.28
CA LEU A 60 -9.45 9.42 -17.52
C LEU A 60 -9.87 9.45 -16.04
N ALA A 61 -11.17 9.35 -15.75
CA ALA A 61 -11.71 9.26 -14.41
C ALA A 61 -11.13 8.08 -13.64
N LEU A 62 -11.12 6.89 -14.25
CA LEU A 62 -10.58 5.68 -13.65
C LEU A 62 -9.06 5.75 -13.47
N ALA A 63 -8.33 6.35 -14.41
CA ALA A 63 -6.90 6.55 -14.27
C ALA A 63 -6.59 7.49 -13.09
N LEU A 64 -7.31 8.61 -12.96
CA LEU A 64 -7.15 9.54 -11.84
C LEU A 64 -7.56 8.90 -10.50
N ALA A 65 -8.66 8.15 -10.47
CA ALA A 65 -9.10 7.44 -9.28
C ALA A 65 -8.10 6.37 -8.86
N GLY A 66 -7.57 5.60 -9.81
CA GLY A 66 -6.51 4.61 -9.57
C GLY A 66 -5.22 5.27 -9.06
N TRP A 67 -4.83 6.40 -9.64
CA TRP A 67 -3.65 7.16 -9.22
C TRP A 67 -3.78 7.71 -7.80
N TRP A 68 -4.91 8.32 -7.48
CA TRP A 68 -5.19 8.86 -6.15
C TRP A 68 -5.27 7.74 -5.10
N TRP A 69 -6.01 6.66 -5.39
CA TRP A 69 -6.12 5.51 -4.50
C TRP A 69 -4.75 4.85 -4.25
N GLY A 70 -3.97 4.66 -5.32
CA GLY A 70 -2.60 4.13 -5.24
C GLY A 70 -1.72 5.00 -4.35
N SER A 71 -1.79 6.31 -4.50
CA SER A 71 -1.01 7.27 -3.71
C SER A 71 -1.39 7.22 -2.23
N PHE A 72 -2.68 7.27 -1.90
CA PHE A 72 -3.14 7.18 -0.52
C PHE A 72 -2.74 5.85 0.14
N ARG A 73 -2.90 4.74 -0.60
CA ARG A 73 -2.50 3.41 -0.11
C ARG A 73 -1.00 3.33 0.13
N LEU A 74 -0.18 3.93 -0.73
CA LEU A 74 1.25 4.02 -0.53
C LEU A 74 1.62 4.97 0.63
N ASP A 75 0.89 6.07 0.85
CA ASP A 75 1.14 6.98 1.98
C ASP A 75 0.85 6.32 3.32
N VAL A 76 -0.15 5.45 3.38
CA VAL A 76 -0.41 4.62 4.57
C VAL A 76 0.72 3.62 4.78
N LEU A 77 1.27 3.03 3.71
CA LEU A 77 2.39 2.08 3.80
C LEU A 77 3.70 2.73 4.22
N ASP A 78 3.94 4.00 3.85
CA ASP A 78 5.15 4.73 4.21
C ASP A 78 5.15 5.23 5.66
N ARG A 79 3.97 5.28 6.31
CA ARG A 79 3.86 5.71 7.70
C ARG A 79 4.17 4.56 8.63
N SER A 80 5.36 4.62 9.22
CA SER A 80 5.76 3.76 10.34
C SER A 80 5.88 4.59 11.61
N VAL A 81 5.27 4.13 12.70
CA VAL A 81 5.45 4.79 14.02
C VAL A 81 6.85 4.51 14.55
N LEU A 82 7.36 3.31 14.26
CA LEU A 82 8.71 2.84 14.62
C LEU A 82 9.84 3.54 13.85
N ALA A 83 9.53 4.29 12.78
CA ALA A 83 10.54 5.03 12.03
C ALA A 83 11.30 6.05 12.90
N ALA A 84 10.66 6.58 13.95
CA ALA A 84 11.31 7.50 14.89
C ALA A 84 12.33 6.79 15.81
N GLU A 85 12.28 5.46 15.91
CA GLU A 85 13.15 4.61 16.71
C GLU A 85 14.14 3.80 15.86
N ALA A 86 14.30 4.15 14.58
CA ALA A 86 15.29 3.52 13.71
C ALA A 86 16.70 3.63 14.30
N GLY A 87 17.40 2.50 14.42
CA GLY A 87 18.72 2.38 15.05
C GLY A 87 18.71 2.26 16.57
N GLU A 88 17.54 2.34 17.23
CA GLU A 88 17.45 2.09 18.67
C GLU A 88 17.19 0.61 18.98
N ALA A 89 17.92 0.08 19.96
CA ALA A 89 17.68 -1.25 20.51
C ALA A 89 16.79 -1.18 21.75
N ALA A 90 15.64 -1.85 21.72
CA ALA A 90 14.73 -1.90 22.86
C ALA A 90 14.10 -3.29 23.04
N ARG A 91 13.50 -3.51 24.22
CA ARG A 91 12.66 -4.69 24.45
C ARG A 91 11.40 -4.58 23.59
N ALA A 92 11.11 -5.62 22.82
CA ALA A 92 9.95 -5.72 21.97
C ALA A 92 9.12 -6.95 22.31
N ARG A 93 7.79 -6.80 22.24
CA ARG A 93 6.85 -7.91 22.25
C ARG A 93 6.22 -8.02 20.87
N VAL A 94 6.47 -9.12 20.19
CA VAL A 94 6.05 -9.33 18.80
C VAL A 94 5.22 -10.60 18.67
N VAL A 95 4.24 -10.59 17.77
CA VAL A 95 3.40 -11.76 17.47
C VAL A 95 3.70 -12.21 16.05
N VAL A 96 4.12 -13.46 15.87
CA VAL A 96 4.42 -14.01 14.55
C VAL A 96 3.12 -14.20 13.77
N THR A 97 2.96 -13.53 12.63
CA THR A 97 1.71 -13.55 11.85
C THR A 97 1.79 -14.39 10.58
N GLY A 98 2.99 -14.85 10.19
CA GLY A 98 3.18 -15.63 8.97
C GLY A 98 4.19 -16.76 9.10
N PRO A 99 4.34 -17.57 8.03
CA PRO A 99 5.31 -18.65 7.99
C PRO A 99 6.75 -18.11 7.93
N VAL A 100 7.66 -18.79 8.63
CA VAL A 100 9.09 -18.44 8.64
C VAL A 100 9.72 -18.74 7.28
N ARG A 101 10.52 -17.79 6.77
CA ARG A 101 11.38 -17.95 5.60
C ARG A 101 12.83 -18.00 6.06
N ARG A 102 13.49 -19.13 5.88
CA ARG A 102 14.91 -19.28 6.22
C ARG A 102 15.79 -18.82 5.05
N THR A 103 16.78 -18.01 5.35
CA THR A 103 17.89 -17.68 4.44
C THR A 103 19.17 -18.33 4.95
N ARG A 104 20.28 -18.19 4.23
CA ARG A 104 21.58 -18.70 4.68
C ARG A 104 22.12 -18.02 5.94
N PHE A 105 21.59 -16.86 6.32
CA PHE A 105 22.10 -16.03 7.42
C PHE A 105 21.06 -15.76 8.51
N ALA A 106 19.77 -15.83 8.21
CA ALA A 106 18.73 -15.42 9.14
C ALA A 106 17.39 -16.13 8.87
N GLN A 107 16.48 -16.03 9.84
CA GLN A 107 15.09 -16.42 9.70
C GLN A 107 14.24 -15.15 9.61
N ARG A 108 13.57 -14.94 8.48
CA ARG A 108 12.71 -13.80 8.24
C ARG A 108 11.26 -14.21 8.37
N VAL A 109 10.49 -13.48 9.16
CA VAL A 109 9.08 -13.79 9.38
C VAL A 109 8.27 -12.52 9.54
N ARG A 110 7.03 -12.50 9.02
CA ARG A 110 6.11 -11.41 9.31
C ARG A 110 5.66 -11.50 10.76
N ALA A 111 5.66 -10.38 11.45
CA ALA A 111 5.20 -10.27 12.82
C ALA A 111 4.50 -8.92 13.04
N ASP A 112 3.66 -8.83 14.06
CA ASP A 112 3.11 -7.56 14.55
C ASP A 112 3.81 -7.18 15.85
N VAL A 113 4.38 -5.99 15.91
CA VAL A 113 4.90 -5.41 17.15
C VAL A 113 3.73 -4.94 17.97
N ARG A 114 3.57 -5.51 19.17
CA ARG A 114 2.58 -5.12 20.18
C ARG A 114 3.13 -4.11 21.18
N ARG A 115 4.45 -4.12 21.36
CA ARG A 115 5.17 -3.20 22.24
C ARG A 115 6.62 -3.05 21.77
N PHE A 116 7.13 -1.82 21.79
CA PHE A 116 8.55 -1.51 21.60
C PHE A 116 8.99 -0.50 22.67
N GLY A 117 9.90 -0.91 23.55
CA GLY A 117 10.30 -0.15 24.73
C GLY A 117 9.10 0.23 25.61
N ARG A 118 8.81 1.53 25.69
CA ARG A 118 7.68 2.08 26.46
C ARG A 118 6.41 2.28 25.63
N ARG A 119 6.45 2.12 24.31
CA ARG A 119 5.30 2.34 23.42
C ARG A 119 4.54 1.03 23.19
N ALA A 120 3.23 1.10 23.35
CA ALA A 120 2.31 0.07 22.88
C ALA A 120 1.82 0.51 21.48
N LEU A 121 1.94 -0.37 20.51
CA LEU A 121 1.56 -0.12 19.11
C LEU A 121 1.08 -1.42 18.48
N ASP A 122 0.45 -1.36 17.32
CA ASP A 122 0.08 -2.51 16.51
C ASP A 122 0.61 -2.25 15.10
N GLU A 123 1.86 -2.67 14.86
CA GLU A 123 2.56 -2.38 13.60
C GLU A 123 3.15 -3.65 13.00
N ALA A 124 2.82 -3.90 11.74
CA ALA A 124 3.33 -5.04 11.00
C ALA A 124 4.79 -4.81 10.60
N VAL A 125 5.66 -5.75 10.97
CA VAL A 125 7.10 -5.71 10.70
C VAL A 125 7.60 -7.00 10.07
N LEU A 126 8.76 -6.91 9.43
CA LEU A 126 9.55 -8.08 9.07
C LEU A 126 10.56 -8.35 10.19
N LEU A 127 10.28 -9.38 10.99
CA LEU A 127 11.19 -9.80 12.06
C LEU A 127 12.32 -10.65 11.46
N GLU A 128 13.56 -10.22 11.70
CA GLU A 128 14.77 -10.98 11.39
C GLU A 128 15.32 -11.61 12.67
N LEU A 129 15.34 -12.95 12.72
CA LEU A 129 15.84 -13.72 13.84
C LEU A 129 17.13 -14.45 13.45
N PRO A 130 18.04 -14.67 14.40
CA PRO A 130 19.18 -15.55 14.18
C PRO A 130 18.72 -16.96 13.82
N LEU A 131 19.59 -17.72 13.17
CA LEU A 131 19.32 -19.13 12.88
C LEU A 131 19.13 -19.91 14.19
N GLY A 132 18.04 -20.66 14.27
CA GLY A 132 17.69 -21.42 15.47
C GLY A 132 16.31 -22.06 15.35
N ARG A 133 15.62 -22.20 16.48
CA ARG A 133 14.24 -22.68 16.50
C ARG A 133 13.34 -21.68 15.79
N SER A 134 12.64 -22.15 14.78
CA SER A 134 11.69 -21.32 14.03
C SER A 134 10.39 -21.20 14.83
N PRO A 135 9.97 -19.97 15.19
CA PRO A 135 8.75 -19.77 15.94
C PRO A 135 7.53 -20.14 15.07
N PRO A 136 6.50 -20.81 15.64
CA PRO A 136 5.26 -21.09 14.92
C PRO A 136 4.46 -19.80 14.70
N GLN A 137 3.55 -19.84 13.73
CA GLN A 137 2.57 -18.75 13.54
C GLN A 137 1.70 -18.62 14.80
N GLY A 138 1.45 -17.38 15.22
CA GLY A 138 0.77 -17.05 16.48
C GLY A 138 1.70 -17.01 17.70
N ALA A 139 2.98 -17.37 17.56
CA ALA A 139 3.92 -17.28 18.66
C ALA A 139 4.11 -15.83 19.13
N VAL A 140 4.04 -15.62 20.44
CA VAL A 140 4.38 -14.36 21.07
C VAL A 140 5.83 -14.44 21.52
N LEU A 141 6.67 -13.50 21.05
CA LEU A 141 8.08 -13.44 21.38
C LEU A 141 8.34 -12.16 22.19
N GLU A 142 9.09 -12.32 23.27
CA GLU A 142 9.72 -11.21 23.98
C GLU A 142 11.22 -11.23 23.68
N LEU A 143 11.70 -10.15 23.08
CA LEU A 143 13.07 -10.07 22.60
C LEU A 143 13.63 -8.66 22.77
N VAL A 144 14.95 -8.52 22.65
CA VAL A 144 15.59 -7.22 22.45
C VAL A 144 15.94 -7.14 20.97
N GLY A 145 15.47 -6.11 20.29
CA GLY A 145 15.65 -5.94 18.86
C GLY A 145 15.90 -4.48 18.50
N GLU A 146 16.50 -4.29 17.34
CA GLU A 146 16.81 -3.00 16.73
C GLU A 146 15.87 -2.78 15.52
N ILE A 147 15.37 -1.57 15.33
CA ILE A 147 14.61 -1.20 14.14
C ILE A 147 15.57 -0.76 13.03
N ARG A 148 15.39 -1.29 11.82
CA ARG A 148 16.22 -1.02 10.65
C ARG A 148 15.36 -0.69 9.43
#